data_AF-A0A7C5NF76-F1
#
_entry.id   AF-A0A7C5NF76-F1
#
_cell.length_a   1.000
_cell.length_b   1.000
_cell.length_c   1.000
_cell.angle_alpha   90.00
_cell.angle_beta   90.00
_cell.angle_gamma   90.00
#
_symmetry.space_group_name_H-M   'P 1'
#
loop_
_entity.id
_entity.type
_entity.pdbx_description
1 polymer ?
#
loop_
_entity_poly.entity_id
_entity_poly.type
_entity_poly.pdbx_seq_one_letter_code
_entity_poly.pdbx_strand_id
1 'polypeptide(L)'
;MKKATVLLVVFLAIISQACTQQKAKKEKVTQNVTPQKEVIKSNPTDAIFKSLDQTLSPFEDLTEFALSKDDKGIEKSLNKIENALKNNIFKQNLKSGSVEELSKKIAKLKQDYATKDYANTVLTSAEIFNYNVSNFKDADKIANQIKIEHLDYLGFKILALIDQKNINWNEIEKTTTNIEPIWK
;
A
#
# COMPACT_ATOMS: atom_id res chain seq x y z
N MET A 1 63.26 5.35 -18.45
CA MET A 1 62.87 5.26 -17.04
C MET A 1 61.51 4.57 -16.98
N LYS A 2 61.49 3.31 -16.53
CA LYS A 2 60.30 2.45 -16.39
C LYS A 2 60.20 2.02 -14.93
N LYS A 3 58.97 1.73 -14.48
CA LYS A 3 58.49 1.20 -13.17
C LYS A 3 57.70 2.28 -12.42
N ALA A 4 56.52 2.03 -11.85
CA ALA A 4 55.65 0.87 -11.89
C ALA A 4 54.26 1.32 -11.41
N THR A 5 53.23 0.90 -12.12
CA THR A 5 51.88 0.63 -11.63
C THR A 5 51.97 -0.27 -10.39
N VAL A 6 51.19 0.02 -9.34
CA VAL A 6 50.59 -0.89 -8.33
C VAL A 6 50.34 -0.09 -7.05
N LEU A 7 49.09 0.20 -6.73
CA LEU A 7 48.55 0.02 -5.38
C LEU A 7 47.02 -0.03 -5.44
N LEU A 8 46.53 -1.18 -5.91
CA LEU A 8 45.16 -1.64 -5.67
C LEU A 8 45.20 -2.43 -4.35
N VAL A 9 44.13 -2.34 -3.55
CA VAL A 9 43.75 -3.27 -2.47
C VAL A 9 44.50 -3.16 -1.13
N VAL A 10 44.10 -2.22 -0.26
CA VAL A 10 44.13 -2.43 1.21
C VAL A 10 43.01 -1.61 1.88
N PHE A 11 41.74 -1.98 1.70
CA PHE A 11 40.64 -1.44 2.53
C PHE A 11 39.49 -2.45 2.67
N LEU A 12 39.82 -3.73 2.87
CA LEU A 12 38.84 -4.83 2.95
C LEU A 12 39.26 -5.91 3.96
N ALA A 13 39.74 -5.52 5.14
CA ALA A 13 40.22 -6.46 6.15
C ALA A 13 40.00 -6.05 7.62
N ILE A 14 38.93 -5.31 7.96
CA ILE A 14 38.62 -4.95 9.37
C ILE A 14 37.14 -5.19 9.73
N ILE A 15 36.52 -6.29 9.28
CA ILE A 15 35.21 -6.73 9.83
C ILE A 15 35.14 -8.28 9.90
N SER A 16 36.11 -8.94 10.54
CA SER A 16 36.05 -10.41 10.69
C SER A 16 36.70 -10.96 11.97
N GLN A 17 36.78 -10.19 13.06
CA GLN A 17 37.34 -10.68 14.33
C GLN A 17 36.51 -10.38 15.59
N ALA A 18 35.18 -10.27 15.48
CA ALA A 18 34.29 -10.10 16.64
C ALA A 18 33.36 -11.30 16.88
N CYS A 19 33.73 -12.50 16.44
CA CYS A 19 32.88 -13.68 16.64
C CYS A 19 33.70 -14.95 16.90
N THR A 20 34.56 -14.95 17.93
CA THR A 20 35.11 -16.20 18.46
C THR A 20 35.61 -16.06 19.89
N GLN A 21 34.71 -15.84 20.86
CA GLN A 21 35.02 -16.14 22.26
C GLN A 21 33.75 -16.22 23.12
N GLN A 22 33.12 -17.39 23.13
CA GLN A 22 32.39 -17.90 24.30
C GLN A 22 32.11 -19.40 24.12
N LYS A 23 33.18 -20.21 24.18
CA LYS A 23 33.06 -21.62 24.56
C LYS A 23 33.53 -21.76 26.01
N ALA A 24 32.59 -21.60 26.94
CA ALA A 24 32.76 -22.00 28.33
C ALA A 24 31.48 -22.70 28.80
N LYS A 25 31.54 -24.03 28.77
CA LYS A 25 31.03 -24.99 29.76
C LYS A 25 29.77 -24.56 30.55
N LYS A 26 28.61 -25.09 30.16
CA LYS A 26 27.54 -25.47 31.10
C LYS A 26 26.94 -26.81 30.67
N GLU A 27 27.26 -27.86 31.42
CA GLU A 27 26.36 -29.00 31.55
C GLU A 27 25.00 -28.49 32.03
N LYS A 28 23.91 -28.91 31.37
CA LYS A 28 22.60 -29.11 32.00
C LYS A 28 21.65 -29.83 31.04
N VAL A 29 21.32 -31.06 31.45
CA VAL A 29 20.00 -31.72 31.39
C VAL A 29 19.27 -31.65 30.05
N THR A 30 19.30 -32.79 29.34
CA THR A 30 18.38 -33.11 28.25
C THR A 30 16.95 -33.19 28.79
N GLN A 31 16.25 -32.07 28.81
CA GLN A 31 14.79 -32.08 28.87
C GLN A 31 14.28 -32.19 27.43
N ASN A 32 13.61 -33.31 27.13
CA ASN A 32 12.75 -33.44 25.96
C ASN A 32 11.64 -32.40 26.08
N VAL A 33 11.87 -31.20 25.55
CA VAL A 33 10.82 -30.23 25.30
C VAL A 33 10.29 -30.52 23.91
N THR A 34 9.21 -31.28 23.86
CA THR A 34 8.36 -31.34 22.67
C THR A 34 8.01 -29.89 22.30
N PRO A 35 8.32 -29.40 21.08
CA PRO A 35 7.89 -28.07 20.68
C PRO A 35 6.36 -28.09 20.64
N GLN A 36 5.71 -27.57 21.68
CA GLN A 36 4.33 -27.15 21.56
C GLN A 36 4.35 -26.01 20.55
N LYS A 37 3.90 -26.33 19.34
CA LYS A 37 3.55 -25.36 18.31
C LYS A 37 2.44 -24.51 18.92
N GLU A 38 2.80 -23.42 19.59
CA GLU A 38 1.84 -22.39 19.95
C GLU A 38 1.20 -21.92 18.65
N VAL A 39 -0.03 -22.35 18.43
CA VAL A 39 -0.89 -21.79 17.41
C VAL A 39 -1.21 -20.39 17.92
N ILE A 40 -0.37 -19.41 17.59
CA ILE A 40 -0.65 -18.00 17.82
C ILE A 40 -1.95 -17.70 17.06
N LYS A 41 -3.06 -17.63 17.79
CA LYS A 41 -4.33 -17.16 17.23
C LYS A 41 -4.09 -15.72 16.81
N SER A 42 -4.23 -15.44 15.51
CA SER A 42 -4.09 -14.08 14.96
C SER A 42 -4.97 -13.11 15.72
N ASN A 43 -4.44 -11.94 16.08
CA ASN A 43 -5.23 -10.88 16.69
C ASN A 43 -6.37 -10.49 15.71
N PRO A 44 -7.63 -10.40 16.15
CA PRO A 44 -8.74 -10.00 15.28
C PRO A 44 -8.47 -8.70 14.51
N THR A 45 -7.67 -7.79 15.08
CA THR A 45 -7.28 -6.53 14.45
C THR A 45 -6.39 -6.75 13.22
N ASP A 46 -5.46 -7.72 13.27
CA ASP A 46 -4.55 -8.03 12.15
C ASP A 46 -5.34 -8.53 10.92
N ALA A 47 -6.39 -9.31 11.16
CA ALA A 47 -7.27 -9.78 10.09
C ALA A 47 -8.03 -8.62 9.45
N ILE A 48 -8.49 -7.65 10.24
CA ILE A 48 -9.18 -6.45 9.74
C ILE A 48 -8.22 -5.59 8.92
N PHE A 49 -7.00 -5.35 9.41
CA PHE A 49 -5.98 -4.61 8.65
C PHE A 49 -5.64 -5.29 7.33
N LYS A 50 -5.48 -6.62 7.33
CA LYS A 50 -5.24 -7.36 6.10
C LYS A 50 -6.41 -7.24 5.13
N SER A 51 -7.66 -7.28 5.61
CA SER A 51 -8.84 -7.07 4.77
C SER A 51 -8.88 -5.66 4.18
N LEU A 52 -8.48 -4.65 4.95
CA LEU A 52 -8.38 -3.27 4.49
C LEU A 52 -7.32 -3.14 3.39
N ASP A 53 -6.10 -3.62 3.65
CA ASP A 53 -4.98 -3.63 2.70
C ASP A 53 -5.36 -4.33 1.38
N GLN A 54 -5.96 -5.52 1.45
CA GLN A 54 -6.44 -6.24 0.26
C GLN A 54 -7.49 -5.46 -0.55
N THR A 55 -8.21 -4.56 0.10
CA THR A 55 -9.24 -3.71 -0.53
C THR A 55 -8.63 -2.45 -1.15
N LEU A 56 -7.59 -1.88 -0.54
CA LEU A 56 -7.01 -0.59 -0.90
C LEU A 56 -5.78 -0.68 -1.81
N SER A 57 -4.85 -1.59 -1.52
CA SER A 57 -3.55 -1.71 -2.20
C SER A 57 -3.64 -1.73 -3.73
N PRO A 58 -4.61 -2.42 -4.39
CA PRO A 58 -4.71 -2.37 -5.84
C PRO A 58 -4.95 -0.96 -6.42
N PHE A 59 -5.61 -0.07 -5.68
CA PHE A 59 -5.91 1.30 -6.12
C PHE A 59 -4.78 2.27 -5.76
N GLU A 60 -4.10 2.04 -4.64
CA GLU A 60 -2.85 2.74 -4.31
C GLU A 60 -1.79 2.49 -5.38
N ASP A 61 -1.47 1.22 -5.65
CA ASP A 61 -0.54 0.82 -6.70
C ASP A 61 -0.91 1.47 -8.06
N LEU A 62 -2.20 1.40 -8.43
CA LEU A 62 -2.68 1.96 -9.69
C LEU A 62 -2.47 3.47 -9.77
N THR A 63 -2.69 4.17 -8.66
CA THR A 63 -2.48 5.63 -8.56
C THR A 63 -1.02 5.97 -8.80
N GLU A 64 -0.09 5.26 -8.13
CA GLU A 64 1.36 5.47 -8.30
C GLU A 64 1.83 5.17 -9.73
N PHE A 65 1.37 4.05 -10.31
CA PHE A 65 1.72 3.70 -11.69
C PHE A 65 1.12 4.67 -12.70
N ALA A 66 -0.10 5.19 -12.46
CA ALA A 66 -0.71 6.18 -13.32
C ALA A 66 0.01 7.54 -13.24
N LEU A 67 0.47 7.97 -12.05
CA LEU A 67 1.30 9.18 -11.89
C LEU A 67 2.62 9.07 -12.66
N SER A 68 3.23 7.88 -12.67
CA SER A 68 4.47 7.61 -13.40
C SER A 68 4.27 7.21 -14.88
N LYS A 69 3.01 7.11 -15.33
CA LYS A 69 2.62 6.65 -16.68
C LYS A 69 3.17 5.26 -17.02
N ASP A 70 3.28 4.38 -16.01
CA ASP A 70 3.69 2.99 -16.17
C ASP A 70 2.49 2.12 -16.55
N ASP A 71 2.28 1.94 -17.86
CA ASP A 71 1.22 1.11 -18.41
C ASP A 71 1.21 -0.32 -17.87
N LYS A 72 2.40 -0.94 -17.68
CA LYS A 72 2.49 -2.32 -17.18
C LYS A 72 2.06 -2.40 -15.73
N GLY A 73 2.46 -1.41 -14.94
CA GLY A 73 2.02 -1.24 -13.56
C GLY A 73 0.51 -1.08 -13.46
N ILE A 74 -0.07 -0.19 -14.27
CA ILE A 74 -1.53 0.04 -14.31
C ILE A 74 -2.28 -1.25 -14.69
N GLU A 75 -1.85 -1.96 -15.73
CA GLU A 75 -2.46 -3.22 -16.16
C GLU A 75 -2.40 -4.30 -15.07
N LYS A 76 -1.26 -4.40 -14.38
CA LYS A 76 -1.09 -5.30 -13.24
C LYS A 76 -2.09 -4.97 -12.13
N SER A 77 -2.26 -3.69 -11.79
CA SER A 77 -3.20 -3.25 -10.75
C SER A 77 -4.66 -3.45 -11.16
N LEU A 78 -5.02 -3.16 -12.42
CA LEU A 78 -6.35 -3.47 -12.96
C LEU A 78 -6.66 -4.97 -12.86
N ASN A 79 -5.70 -5.84 -13.17
CA ASN A 79 -5.85 -7.29 -13.00
C ASN A 79 -6.05 -7.68 -11.53
N LYS A 80 -5.34 -7.04 -10.58
CA LYS A 80 -5.58 -7.25 -9.14
C LYS A 80 -7.00 -6.85 -8.76
N ILE A 81 -7.49 -5.71 -9.23
CA ILE A 81 -8.87 -5.23 -8.99
C ILE A 81 -9.89 -6.22 -9.54
N GLU A 82 -9.70 -6.71 -10.76
CA GLU A 82 -10.59 -7.72 -11.36
C GLU A 82 -10.61 -9.03 -10.57
N ASN A 83 -9.45 -9.49 -10.12
CA ASN A 83 -9.35 -10.68 -9.28
C ASN A 83 -10.02 -10.47 -7.92
N ALA A 84 -9.89 -9.29 -7.32
CA ALA A 84 -10.57 -8.94 -6.07
C ALA A 84 -12.10 -8.92 -6.23
N LEU A 85 -12.62 -8.42 -7.37
CA LEU A 85 -14.05 -8.51 -7.72
C LEU A 85 -14.51 -9.97 -7.84
N LYS A 86 -13.79 -10.79 -8.62
CA LYS A 86 -14.12 -12.21 -8.83
C LYS A 86 -14.11 -13.02 -7.54
N ASN A 87 -13.17 -12.71 -6.64
CA ASN A 87 -13.01 -13.38 -5.36
C ASN A 87 -13.88 -12.78 -4.24
N ASN A 88 -14.83 -11.89 -4.56
CA ASN A 88 -15.75 -11.26 -3.62
C ASN A 88 -15.07 -10.44 -2.50
N ILE A 89 -13.82 -10.00 -2.67
CA ILE A 89 -13.08 -9.23 -1.65
C ILE A 89 -13.87 -7.97 -1.27
N PHE A 90 -14.30 -7.19 -2.27
CA PHE A 90 -15.10 -5.97 -2.04
C PHE A 90 -16.44 -6.26 -1.38
N LYS A 91 -17.13 -7.32 -1.79
CA LYS A 91 -18.41 -7.71 -1.19
C LYS A 91 -18.25 -8.16 0.26
N GLN A 92 -17.12 -8.76 0.60
CA GLN A 92 -16.82 -9.20 1.95
C GLN A 92 -16.37 -8.07 2.87
N ASN A 93 -15.74 -7.02 2.34
CA ASN A 93 -15.07 -5.99 3.15
C ASN A 93 -15.79 -4.63 3.16
N LEU A 94 -16.69 -4.36 2.21
CA LEU A 94 -17.43 -3.10 2.14
C LEU A 94 -18.84 -3.21 2.72
N LYS A 95 -19.42 -2.06 3.07
CA LYS A 95 -20.82 -1.92 3.49
C LYS A 95 -21.76 -2.43 2.39
N SER A 96 -22.95 -2.89 2.81
CA SER A 96 -23.97 -3.37 1.88
C SER A 96 -24.40 -2.26 0.91
N GLY A 97 -24.59 -2.61 -0.36
CA GLY A 97 -24.92 -1.67 -1.43
C GLY A 97 -23.71 -0.94 -2.04
N SER A 98 -22.56 -0.91 -1.37
CA SER A 98 -21.40 -0.14 -1.86
C SER A 98 -20.75 -0.73 -3.12
N VAL A 99 -20.92 -2.04 -3.38
CA VAL A 99 -20.27 -2.74 -4.50
C VAL A 99 -20.81 -2.35 -5.87
N GLU A 100 -22.11 -2.04 -5.96
CA GLU A 100 -22.70 -1.62 -7.24
C GLU A 100 -22.10 -0.29 -7.70
N GLU A 101 -22.04 0.69 -6.79
CA GLU A 101 -21.44 1.99 -7.05
C GLU A 101 -19.93 1.87 -7.31
N LEU A 102 -19.21 1.04 -6.54
CA LEU A 102 -17.80 0.74 -6.82
C LEU A 102 -17.61 0.21 -8.25
N SER A 103 -18.48 -0.68 -8.72
CA SER A 103 -18.38 -1.26 -10.06
C SER A 103 -18.51 -0.20 -11.16
N LYS A 104 -19.39 0.80 -10.97
CA LYS A 104 -19.51 1.95 -11.89
C LYS A 104 -18.24 2.78 -11.92
N LYS A 105 -17.64 3.05 -10.76
CA LYS A 105 -16.37 3.79 -10.66
C LYS A 105 -15.22 3.02 -11.33
N ILE A 106 -15.13 1.70 -11.12
CA ILE A 106 -14.12 0.86 -11.79
C ILE A 106 -14.31 0.85 -13.30
N ALA A 107 -15.55 0.86 -13.81
CA ALA A 107 -15.79 0.96 -15.26
C ALA A 107 -15.27 2.29 -15.82
N LYS A 108 -15.52 3.41 -15.12
CA LYS A 108 -14.96 4.73 -15.47
C LYS A 108 -13.44 4.73 -15.44
N LEU A 109 -12.82 4.13 -14.42
CA LEU A 109 -11.36 4.00 -14.31
C LEU A 109 -10.76 3.29 -15.53
N LYS A 110 -11.36 2.16 -15.94
CA LYS A 110 -10.92 1.42 -17.13
C LYS A 110 -11.08 2.24 -18.41
N GLN A 111 -12.16 3.01 -18.51
CA GLN A 111 -12.38 3.90 -19.65
C GLN A 111 -11.31 4.99 -19.73
N ASP A 112 -10.99 5.65 -18.60
CA ASP A 112 -9.95 6.68 -18.54
C ASP A 112 -8.59 6.12 -19.01
N TYR A 113 -8.22 4.95 -18.49
CA TYR A 113 -6.99 4.27 -18.89
C TYR A 113 -7.01 3.86 -20.37
N ALA A 114 -8.13 3.35 -20.89
CA ALA A 114 -8.26 2.97 -22.29
C ALA A 114 -8.03 4.14 -23.25
N THR A 115 -8.38 5.36 -22.83
CA THR A 115 -8.10 6.61 -23.58
C THR A 115 -6.71 7.19 -23.30
N LYS A 116 -5.89 6.53 -22.47
CA LYS A 116 -4.58 7.01 -22.00
C LYS A 116 -4.65 8.37 -21.31
N ASP A 117 -5.79 8.67 -20.70
CA ASP A 117 -5.97 9.85 -19.86
C ASP A 117 -5.45 9.54 -18.45
N TYR A 118 -4.12 9.59 -18.30
CA TYR A 118 -3.48 9.26 -17.03
C TYR A 118 -3.91 10.20 -15.91
N ALA A 119 -4.13 11.49 -16.19
CA ALA A 119 -4.57 12.45 -15.19
C ALA A 119 -5.94 12.06 -14.61
N ASN A 120 -6.91 11.72 -15.46
CA ASN A 120 -8.20 11.23 -14.99
C ASN A 120 -8.10 9.82 -14.40
N THR A 121 -7.18 8.99 -14.86
CA THR A 121 -6.94 7.66 -14.27
C THR A 121 -6.49 7.77 -12.82
N VAL A 122 -5.51 8.65 -12.52
CA VAL A 122 -5.05 8.92 -11.14
C VAL A 122 -6.20 9.47 -10.30
N LEU A 123 -6.92 10.49 -10.79
CA LEU A 123 -8.04 11.08 -10.07
C LEU A 123 -9.13 10.06 -9.74
N THR A 124 -9.55 9.28 -10.73
CA THR A 124 -10.59 8.26 -10.54
C THR A 124 -10.11 7.18 -9.58
N SER A 125 -8.84 6.77 -9.63
CA SER A 125 -8.25 5.80 -8.70
C SER A 125 -8.24 6.30 -7.26
N ALA A 126 -7.79 7.54 -7.03
CA ALA A 126 -7.78 8.17 -5.72
C ALA A 126 -9.19 8.30 -5.13
N GLU A 127 -10.18 8.66 -5.96
CA GLU A 127 -11.59 8.70 -5.53
C GLU A 127 -12.14 7.32 -5.16
N ILE A 128 -11.76 6.27 -5.89
CA ILE A 128 -12.13 4.89 -5.54
C ILE A 128 -11.48 4.46 -4.23
N PHE A 129 -10.21 4.81 -4.01
CA PHE A 129 -9.51 4.55 -2.76
C PHE A 129 -10.29 5.17 -1.58
N ASN A 130 -10.59 6.47 -1.63
CA ASN A 130 -11.38 7.14 -0.58
C ASN A 130 -12.78 6.54 -0.40
N TYR A 131 -13.42 6.17 -1.51
CA TYR A 131 -14.71 5.50 -1.48
C TYR A 131 -14.63 4.18 -0.71
N ASN A 132 -13.60 3.38 -0.96
CA ASN A 132 -13.39 2.11 -0.26
C ASN A 132 -13.09 2.32 1.23
N VAL A 133 -12.26 3.30 1.58
CA VAL A 133 -12.00 3.68 2.99
C VAL A 133 -13.31 4.05 3.70
N SER A 134 -14.09 4.97 3.11
CA SER A 134 -15.36 5.47 3.68
C SER A 134 -16.43 4.38 3.81
N ASN A 135 -16.36 3.37 2.94
CA ASN A 135 -17.31 2.27 2.88
C ASN A 135 -16.78 0.97 3.48
N PHE A 136 -15.62 0.97 4.14
CA PHE A 136 -15.10 -0.22 4.80
C PHE A 136 -16.02 -0.61 5.96
N LYS A 137 -16.40 -1.90 6.04
CA LYS A 137 -17.46 -2.37 6.95
C LYS A 137 -17.05 -2.34 8.43
N ASP A 138 -15.75 -2.53 8.70
CA ASP A 138 -15.18 -2.65 10.05
C ASP A 138 -14.40 -1.38 10.45
N ALA A 139 -14.71 -0.24 9.81
CA ALA A 139 -14.00 1.03 9.99
C ALA A 139 -13.99 1.51 11.46
N ASP A 140 -15.07 1.25 12.20
CA ASP A 140 -15.22 1.59 13.62
C ASP A 140 -14.22 0.86 14.53
N LYS A 141 -13.78 -0.34 14.14
CA LYS A 141 -12.84 -1.16 14.91
C LYS A 141 -11.39 -0.73 14.75
N ILE A 142 -11.10 0.06 13.71
CA ILE A 142 -9.75 0.49 13.34
C ILE A 142 -9.73 1.99 12.99
N ALA A 143 -10.46 2.81 13.74
CA ALA A 143 -10.70 4.22 13.42
C ALA A 143 -9.41 5.03 13.14
N ASN A 144 -8.33 4.79 13.91
CA ASN A 144 -7.05 5.46 13.69
C ASN A 144 -6.45 5.12 12.32
N GLN A 145 -6.54 3.85 11.90
CA GLN A 145 -6.08 3.45 10.57
C GLN A 145 -6.93 4.13 9.49
N ILE A 146 -8.26 4.15 9.64
CA ILE A 146 -9.14 4.84 8.69
C ILE A 146 -8.79 6.33 8.54
N LYS A 147 -8.42 7.01 9.63
CA LYS A 147 -7.91 8.39 9.57
C LYS A 147 -6.62 8.49 8.74
N ILE A 148 -5.69 7.55 8.91
CA ILE A 148 -4.43 7.49 8.14
C ILE A 148 -4.75 7.30 6.65
N GLU A 149 -5.62 6.36 6.30
CA GLU A 149 -5.98 6.13 4.89
C GLU A 149 -6.62 7.37 4.24
N HIS A 150 -7.40 8.16 4.99
CA HIS A 150 -7.92 9.43 4.48
C HIS A 150 -6.82 10.48 4.21
N LEU A 151 -5.70 10.42 4.93
CA LEU A 151 -4.51 11.24 4.65
C LEU A 151 -3.78 10.73 3.40
N ASP A 152 -3.71 9.42 3.20
CA ASP A 152 -3.13 8.85 1.98
C ASP A 152 -3.96 9.25 0.75
N TYR A 153 -5.29 9.19 0.84
CA TYR A 153 -6.19 9.77 -0.17
C TYR A 153 -5.88 11.25 -0.44
N LEU A 154 -5.73 12.08 0.60
CA LEU A 154 -5.39 13.50 0.44
C LEU A 154 -4.10 13.66 -0.36
N GLY A 155 -3.06 12.90 -0.02
CA GLY A 155 -1.79 12.87 -0.73
C GLY A 155 -1.97 12.52 -2.22
N PHE A 156 -2.63 11.39 -2.50
CA PHE A 156 -2.91 10.95 -3.86
C PHE A 156 -3.72 11.96 -4.67
N LYS A 157 -4.77 12.53 -4.07
CA LYS A 157 -5.65 13.50 -4.73
C LYS A 157 -4.91 14.80 -5.05
N ILE A 158 -4.09 15.30 -4.13
CA ILE A 158 -3.26 16.50 -4.37
C ILE A 158 -2.27 16.23 -5.50
N LEU A 159 -1.55 15.10 -5.46
CA LEU A 159 -0.61 14.72 -6.52
C LEU A 159 -1.31 14.64 -7.89
N ALA A 160 -2.51 14.07 -7.93
CA ALA A 160 -3.32 14.00 -9.15
C ALA A 160 -3.72 15.38 -9.69
N LEU A 161 -4.10 16.31 -8.79
CA LEU A 161 -4.54 17.66 -9.17
C LEU A 161 -3.38 18.54 -9.64
N ILE A 162 -2.17 18.38 -9.08
CA ILE A 162 -1.00 19.15 -9.49
C ILE A 162 -0.36 18.64 -10.79
N ASP A 163 -0.53 17.37 -11.14
CA ASP A 163 -0.03 16.80 -12.41
C ASP A 163 -0.88 17.21 -13.63
N GLN A 164 -2.03 17.86 -13.40
CA GLN A 164 -2.87 18.38 -14.47
C GLN A 164 -2.20 19.55 -15.20
N LYS A 165 -2.44 19.65 -16.52
CA LYS A 165 -1.96 20.78 -17.34
C LYS A 165 -2.35 22.15 -16.79
N ASN A 166 -3.56 22.25 -16.23
CA ASN A 166 -4.05 23.44 -15.56
C ASN A 166 -4.37 23.08 -14.10
N ILE A 167 -3.53 23.52 -13.17
CA ILE A 167 -3.70 23.22 -11.75
C ILE A 167 -4.96 23.92 -11.22
N ASN A 168 -5.89 23.14 -10.68
CA ASN A 168 -7.10 23.65 -10.05
C ASN A 168 -6.88 23.85 -8.54
N TRP A 169 -6.34 25.02 -8.16
CA TRP A 169 -6.05 25.37 -6.77
C TRP A 169 -7.28 25.33 -5.86
N ASN A 170 -8.46 25.70 -6.37
CA ASN A 170 -9.70 25.66 -5.59
C ASN A 170 -10.07 24.22 -5.21
N GLU A 171 -9.86 23.25 -6.11
CA GLU A 171 -10.14 21.84 -5.81
C GLU A 171 -9.12 21.26 -4.81
N ILE A 172 -7.86 21.72 -4.86
CA ILE A 172 -6.84 21.36 -3.86
C ILE A 172 -7.25 21.88 -2.47
N GLU A 173 -7.59 23.18 -2.37
CA GLU A 173 -8.04 23.80 -1.12
C GLU A 173 -9.28 23.10 -0.56
N LYS A 174 -10.25 22.80 -1.43
CA LYS A 174 -11.47 22.08 -1.06
C LYS A 174 -11.16 20.66 -0.57
N THR A 175 -10.25 19.94 -1.24
CA THR A 175 -9.84 18.59 -0.83
C THR A 175 -9.23 18.62 0.57
N THR A 176 -8.31 19.55 0.83
CA THR A 176 -7.68 19.74 2.15
C THR A 176 -8.72 20.07 3.22
N THR A 177 -9.62 21.02 2.94
CA THR A 177 -10.68 21.45 3.88
C THR A 177 -11.64 20.31 4.22
N ASN A 178 -11.97 19.45 3.24
CA ASN A 178 -12.87 18.32 3.45
C ASN A 178 -12.25 17.21 4.30
N ILE A 179 -10.94 16.99 4.19
CA ILE A 179 -10.24 15.97 4.97
C ILE A 179 -9.86 16.48 6.36
N GLU A 180 -9.65 17.78 6.55
CA GLU A 180 -9.32 18.40 7.83
C GLU A 180 -10.09 17.90 9.06
N PRO A 181 -11.44 17.85 9.05
CA PRO A 181 -12.21 17.39 10.20
C PRO A 181 -12.06 15.89 10.49
N ILE A 182 -11.57 15.08 9.56
CA ILE A 182 -11.42 13.63 9.72
C ILE A 182 -10.20 13.28 10.58
N TRP A 183 -9.10 14.02 10.42
CA TRP A 183 -7.84 13.73 11.12
C TRP A 183 -7.63 14.52 12.42
N LYS A 184 -8.41 15.59 12.64
CA LYS A 184 -8.56 16.23 13.95
C LYS A 184 -9.25 15.30 14.96
#